data_AF-A0A8W8KPW6-F1
#
_entry.id   AF-A0A8W8KPW6-F1
#
_cell.length_a   1.000
_cell.length_b   1.000
_cell.length_c   1.000
_cell.angle_alpha   90.00
_cell.angle_beta   90.00
_cell.angle_gamma   90.00
#
_symmetry.space_group_name_H-M   'P 1'
#
loop_
_entity.id
_entity.type
_entity.pdbx_description
1 polymer ?
#
loop_
_entity_poly.entity_id
_entity_poly.type
_entity_poly.pdbx_seq_one_letter_code
_entity_poly.pdbx_strand_id
1 'polypeptide(L)'
;MGSRLPPMPRISEIVKLYRLSATKKLSQNFLLDMNVCHKFVNCISVTKGSHICEVGPGPGGITRALLESDAEKVHVIEKDKRFLPPLEALRAASGGRLDVHLGDAKYFDMHSLFPPYCARPWQKMTPKVNIVGNLPFNVSLGLLLKWLEQISKKSGPWQLGRVPLTLTFQHEVAERILADVDSEHRCRLSIMSQYLCKIKYRYHIPGKVFVPAPKVHAAVLYIEPLNTPLIDQPFSLVEKVVSTIFHYRQKHIKRGAQDLFPPIMSNLVDDFFKISRVDPTKQSFRLSMEEWRELCYAYEQLCLLNPGLIDYNYREPRAKHMLTTSPLVRTSNLNELQ
;
A
#
# COMPACT_ATOMS: atom_id res chain seq x y z
N MET A 1 -10.41 36.63 38.18
CA MET A 1 -10.61 35.19 37.97
C MET A 1 -10.59 34.94 36.47
N GLY A 2 -9.51 34.38 35.92
CA GLY A 2 -9.47 34.03 34.49
C GLY A 2 -10.51 32.96 34.20
N SER A 3 -11.45 33.22 33.31
CA SER A 3 -12.42 32.23 32.85
C SER A 3 -11.67 31.06 32.21
N ARG A 4 -11.48 29.99 32.97
CA ARG A 4 -10.90 28.76 32.45
C ARG A 4 -11.94 28.18 31.51
N LEU A 5 -11.69 28.27 30.20
CA LEU A 5 -12.53 27.59 29.21
C LEU A 5 -12.65 26.12 29.60
N PRO A 6 -13.83 25.52 29.45
CA PRO A 6 -14.02 24.11 29.78
C PRO A 6 -13.04 23.25 28.96
N PRO A 7 -12.53 22.15 29.52
CA PRO A 7 -11.66 21.24 28.78
C PRO A 7 -12.40 20.74 27.54
N MET A 8 -11.65 20.54 26.44
CA MET A 8 -12.22 20.01 25.21
C MET A 8 -12.94 18.68 25.50
N PRO A 9 -14.14 18.45 24.92
CA PRO A 9 -14.88 17.22 25.15
C PRO A 9 -14.05 15.98 24.80
N ARG A 10 -14.21 14.90 25.57
CA ARG A 10 -13.58 13.61 25.25
C ARG A 10 -14.14 13.07 23.94
N ILE A 11 -13.36 12.27 23.23
CA ILE A 11 -13.79 11.68 21.95
C ILE A 11 -15.07 10.87 22.12
N SER A 12 -15.19 10.13 23.22
CA SER A 12 -16.42 9.38 23.56
C SER A 12 -17.65 10.28 23.75
N GLU A 13 -17.48 11.50 24.26
CA GLU A 13 -18.56 12.47 24.44
C GLU A 13 -18.95 13.09 23.10
N ILE A 14 -17.99 13.34 22.22
CA ILE A 14 -18.23 13.80 20.84
C ILE A 14 -19.04 12.77 20.06
N VAL A 15 -18.63 11.49 20.13
CA VAL A 15 -19.37 10.39 19.49
C VAL A 15 -20.82 10.36 19.97
N LYS A 16 -21.07 10.56 21.26
CA LYS A 16 -22.43 10.63 21.82
C LYS A 16 -23.19 11.89 21.38
N LEU A 17 -22.56 13.06 21.46
CA LEU A 17 -23.15 14.36 21.14
C LEU A 17 -23.65 14.41 19.70
N TYR A 18 -22.84 13.93 18.76
CA TYR A 18 -23.19 13.88 17.34
C TYR A 18 -23.95 12.60 16.94
N ARG A 19 -24.34 11.76 17.92
CA ARG A 19 -25.03 10.47 17.70
C ARG A 19 -24.31 9.60 16.66
N LEU A 20 -22.99 9.61 16.71
CA LEU A 20 -22.14 8.88 15.79
C LEU A 20 -22.08 7.42 16.22
N SER A 21 -22.25 6.54 15.25
CA SER A 21 -22.10 5.11 15.42
C SER A 21 -21.30 4.53 14.26
N ALA A 22 -20.49 3.52 14.57
CA ALA A 22 -19.78 2.77 13.56
C ALA A 22 -20.79 2.10 12.63
N THR A 23 -20.57 2.26 11.33
CA THR A 23 -21.42 1.60 10.34
C THR A 23 -20.76 0.32 9.86
N LYS A 24 -21.52 -0.78 9.85
CA LYS A 24 -21.06 -2.05 9.26
C LYS A 24 -20.65 -1.86 7.78
N LYS A 25 -21.37 -1.01 7.05
CA LYS A 25 -21.10 -0.68 5.64
C LYS A 25 -19.70 -0.12 5.42
N LEU A 26 -19.19 0.71 6.34
CA LEU A 26 -17.85 1.29 6.25
C LEU A 26 -16.80 0.55 7.08
N SER A 27 -17.19 -0.55 7.76
CA SER A 27 -16.30 -1.37 8.60
C SER A 27 -15.44 -0.54 9.58
N GLN A 28 -16.05 0.50 10.15
CA GLN A 28 -15.38 1.45 11.04
C GLN A 28 -15.12 0.83 12.42
N ASN A 29 -13.89 0.95 12.90
CA ASN A 29 -13.49 0.64 14.28
C ASN A 29 -12.76 1.85 14.83
N PHE A 30 -13.39 2.60 15.75
CA PHE A 30 -12.84 3.86 16.25
C PHE A 30 -11.81 3.63 17.34
N LEU A 31 -10.70 4.36 17.28
CA LEU A 31 -9.71 4.42 18.34
C LEU A 31 -10.02 5.63 19.23
N LEU A 32 -10.61 5.38 20.41
CA LEU A 32 -11.03 6.43 21.34
C LEU A 32 -10.04 6.64 22.50
N ASP A 33 -9.12 5.70 22.70
CA ASP A 33 -8.09 5.75 23.74
C ASP A 33 -6.91 6.62 23.29
N MET A 34 -6.78 7.79 23.92
CA MET A 34 -5.72 8.74 23.61
C MET A 34 -4.32 8.19 23.86
N ASN A 35 -4.11 7.28 24.83
CA ASN A 35 -2.79 6.69 25.05
C ASN A 35 -2.34 5.88 23.83
N VAL A 36 -3.27 5.18 23.19
CA VAL A 36 -2.99 4.42 21.96
C VAL A 36 -2.80 5.37 20.77
N CYS A 37 -3.57 6.46 20.69
CA CYS A 37 -3.36 7.51 19.68
C CYS A 37 -1.97 8.16 19.80
N HIS A 38 -1.53 8.51 21.02
CA HIS A 38 -0.18 9.05 21.25
C HIS A 38 0.90 8.03 20.90
N LYS A 39 0.72 6.76 21.29
CA LYS A 39 1.65 5.70 20.91
C LYS A 39 1.74 5.52 19.39
N PHE A 40 0.63 5.71 18.67
CA PHE A 40 0.59 5.67 17.22
C PHE A 40 1.37 6.85 16.63
N VAL A 41 1.14 8.06 17.13
CA VAL A 41 1.86 9.26 16.68
C VAL A 41 3.35 9.18 16.99
N ASN A 42 3.75 8.60 18.12
CA ASN A 42 5.17 8.38 18.45
C ASN A 42 5.88 7.41 17.49
N CYS A 43 5.14 6.61 16.71
CA CYS A 43 5.72 5.79 15.67
C CYS A 43 6.06 6.57 14.40
N ILE A 44 5.44 7.74 14.25
CA ILE A 44 5.69 8.72 13.19
C ILE A 44 6.84 9.60 13.67
N SER A 45 7.90 9.76 12.87
CA SER A 45 8.98 10.71 13.18
C SER A 45 8.52 12.14 12.89
N VAL A 46 7.56 12.65 13.67
CA VAL A 46 7.08 14.03 13.56
C VAL A 46 8.14 14.97 14.13
N THR A 47 8.53 15.96 13.34
CA THR A 47 9.49 16.99 13.76
C THR A 47 8.95 18.36 13.36
N LYS A 48 9.53 19.44 13.89
CA LYS A 48 9.19 20.79 13.45
C LYS A 48 9.26 20.91 11.92
N GLY A 49 8.18 21.40 11.33
CA GLY A 49 8.01 21.51 9.87
C GLY A 49 7.44 20.25 9.20
N SER A 50 6.93 19.29 9.98
CA SER A 50 6.28 18.09 9.44
C SER A 50 4.87 18.37 8.98
N HIS A 51 4.53 17.88 7.79
CA HIS A 51 3.18 17.88 7.23
C HIS A 51 2.62 16.46 7.28
N ILE A 52 1.41 16.29 7.78
CA ILE A 52 0.80 14.97 7.98
C ILE A 52 -0.51 14.92 7.22
N CYS A 53 -0.74 13.85 6.45
CA CYS A 53 -2.05 13.53 5.91
C CYS A 53 -2.60 12.29 6.61
N GLU A 54 -3.67 12.46 7.38
CA GLU A 54 -4.42 11.37 7.98
C GLU A 54 -5.59 10.96 7.10
N VAL A 55 -5.66 9.69 6.75
CA VAL A 55 -6.74 9.10 5.96
C VAL A 55 -7.74 8.42 6.89
N GLY A 56 -9.00 8.84 6.80
CA GLY A 56 -10.09 8.29 7.62
C GLY A 56 -9.96 8.63 9.10
N PRO A 57 -9.95 9.92 9.49
CA PRO A 57 -9.81 10.34 10.88
C PRO A 57 -10.97 9.87 11.78
N GLY A 58 -12.15 9.62 11.20
CA GLY A 58 -13.37 9.30 11.94
C GLY A 58 -13.63 10.33 13.05
N PRO A 59 -13.74 9.92 14.33
CA PRO A 59 -13.98 10.85 15.43
C PRO A 59 -12.76 11.70 15.82
N GLY A 60 -11.63 11.56 15.12
CA GLY A 60 -10.46 12.45 15.25
C GLY A 60 -9.52 12.09 16.40
N GLY A 61 -9.44 10.81 16.78
CA GLY A 61 -8.56 10.38 17.88
C GLY A 61 -7.08 10.53 17.56
N ILE A 62 -6.65 10.00 16.43
CA ILE A 62 -5.28 10.19 15.93
C ILE A 62 -5.07 11.65 15.54
N THR A 63 -6.06 12.31 14.93
CA THR A 63 -6.00 13.75 14.60
C THR A 63 -5.65 14.62 15.81
N ARG A 64 -6.27 14.38 16.96
CA ARG A 64 -5.96 15.11 18.21
C ARG A 64 -4.53 14.88 18.65
N ALA A 65 -4.08 13.62 18.69
CA ALA A 65 -2.70 13.29 19.03
C ALA A 65 -1.68 13.92 18.06
N LEU A 66 -2.02 14.03 16.77
CA LEU A 66 -1.19 14.72 15.77
C LEU A 66 -1.14 16.23 16.04
N LEU A 67 -2.25 16.86 16.40
CA LEU A 67 -2.29 18.28 16.74
C LEU A 67 -1.54 18.59 18.05
N GLU A 68 -1.41 17.63 18.95
CA GLU A 68 -0.59 17.76 20.17
C GLU A 68 0.91 17.57 19.90
N SER A 69 1.29 17.09 18.72
CA SER A 69 2.69 16.95 18.30
C SER A 69 3.25 18.20 17.62
N ASP A 70 4.55 18.18 17.28
CA ASP A 70 5.27 19.24 16.56
C ASP A 70 4.91 19.35 15.05
N ALA A 71 3.83 18.71 14.61
CA ALA A 71 3.35 18.83 13.24
C ALA A 71 3.02 20.30 12.93
N GLU A 72 3.57 20.79 11.82
CA GLU A 72 3.28 22.13 11.29
C GLU A 72 1.85 22.19 10.76
N LYS A 73 1.48 21.17 9.99
CA LYS A 73 0.17 21.07 9.35
C LYS A 73 -0.34 19.64 9.34
N VAL A 74 -1.62 19.48 9.64
CA VAL A 74 -2.35 18.21 9.57
C VAL A 74 -3.50 18.36 8.58
N HIS A 75 -3.52 17.51 7.57
CA HIS A 75 -4.62 17.38 6.62
C HIS A 75 -5.35 16.08 6.94
N VAL A 76 -6.68 16.11 7.00
CA VAL A 76 -7.48 14.90 7.18
C VAL A 76 -8.40 14.68 5.98
N ILE A 77 -8.45 13.46 5.46
CA ILE A 77 -9.34 13.08 4.36
C ILE A 77 -10.39 12.12 4.93
N GLU A 78 -11.62 12.60 5.05
CA GLU A 78 -12.75 11.83 5.57
C GLU A 78 -13.79 11.60 4.49
N LYS A 79 -14.27 10.36 4.36
CA LYS A 79 -15.30 9.99 3.38
C LYS A 79 -16.71 10.15 3.95
N ASP A 80 -16.85 9.91 5.25
CA ASP A 80 -18.13 9.90 5.95
C ASP A 80 -18.47 11.30 6.47
N LYS A 81 -19.36 11.97 5.75
CA LYS A 81 -19.85 13.34 6.03
C LYS A 81 -20.31 13.54 7.49
N ARG A 82 -20.72 12.49 8.19
CA ARG A 82 -21.18 12.57 9.58
C ARG A 82 -20.08 13.03 10.55
N PHE A 83 -18.81 12.79 10.21
CA PHE A 83 -17.68 13.26 11.02
C PHE A 83 -17.24 14.69 10.70
N LEU A 84 -17.78 15.34 9.67
CA LEU A 84 -17.40 16.71 9.35
C LEU A 84 -17.69 17.69 10.51
N PRO A 85 -18.89 17.71 11.14
CA PRO A 85 -19.14 18.65 12.23
C PRO A 85 -18.13 18.58 13.39
N PRO A 86 -17.80 17.40 13.96
CA PRO A 86 -16.77 17.36 15.01
C PRO A 86 -15.36 17.66 14.51
N LEU A 87 -15.01 17.34 13.25
CA LEU A 87 -13.70 17.66 12.68
C LEU A 87 -13.56 19.18 12.41
N GLU A 88 -14.62 19.85 11.95
CA GLU A 88 -14.63 21.31 11.77
C GLU A 88 -14.55 22.04 13.12
N ALA A 89 -15.21 21.53 14.17
CA ALA A 89 -15.04 22.06 15.51
C ALA A 89 -13.59 21.91 16.00
N LEU A 90 -12.94 20.78 15.72
CA LEU A 90 -11.52 20.57 16.01
C LEU A 90 -10.63 21.51 15.19
N ARG A 91 -10.98 21.75 13.93
CA ARG A 91 -10.27 22.67 13.03
C ARG A 91 -10.31 24.10 13.55
N ALA A 92 -11.47 24.58 13.97
CA ALA A 92 -11.63 25.90 14.57
C ALA A 92 -10.75 26.07 15.82
N ALA A 93 -10.57 25.00 16.60
CA ALA A 93 -9.72 25.00 17.79
C ALA A 93 -8.22 24.79 17.50
N SER A 94 -7.83 24.43 16.27
CA SER A 94 -6.46 24.02 15.94
C SER A 94 -5.46 25.17 15.70
N GLY A 95 -5.93 26.41 15.70
CA GLY A 95 -5.10 27.57 15.37
C GLY A 95 -4.61 27.56 13.91
N GLY A 96 -5.41 27.03 12.99
CA GLY A 96 -5.09 26.95 11.56
C GLY A 96 -4.18 25.78 11.17
N ARG A 97 -3.81 24.90 12.11
CA ARG A 97 -2.95 23.73 11.83
C ARG A 97 -3.69 22.53 11.23
N LEU A 98 -5.02 22.49 11.31
CA LEU A 98 -5.83 21.41 10.74
C LEU A 98 -6.59 21.89 9.49
N ASP A 99 -6.51 21.11 8.40
CA ASP A 99 -7.42 21.20 7.26
C ASP A 99 -8.23 19.92 7.11
N VAL A 100 -9.54 20.06 6.90
CA VAL A 100 -10.48 18.94 6.77
C VAL A 100 -10.95 18.86 5.33
N HIS A 101 -10.79 17.68 4.73
CA HIS A 101 -11.13 17.39 3.34
C HIS A 101 -12.17 16.29 3.28
N LEU A 102 -13.32 16.57 2.67
CA LEU A 102 -14.32 15.54 2.39
C LEU A 102 -13.95 14.82 1.09
N GLY A 103 -13.64 13.53 1.16
CA GLY A 103 -13.30 12.74 -0.02
C GLY A 103 -13.02 11.27 0.25
N ASP A 104 -13.04 10.48 -0.81
CA ASP A 104 -12.56 9.10 -0.76
C ASP A 104 -11.06 9.09 -1.08
N ALA A 105 -10.23 8.68 -0.11
CA ALA A 105 -8.78 8.63 -0.26
C ALA A 105 -8.29 7.75 -1.42
N LYS A 106 -9.12 6.82 -1.92
CA LYS A 106 -8.81 6.08 -3.14
C LYS A 106 -8.77 6.96 -4.38
N TYR A 107 -9.47 8.09 -4.40
CA TYR A 107 -9.58 8.98 -5.56
C TYR A 107 -9.06 10.39 -5.30
N PHE A 108 -8.77 10.72 -4.05
CA PHE A 108 -8.30 12.04 -3.65
C PHE A 108 -6.86 12.30 -4.10
N ASP A 109 -6.60 13.49 -4.66
CA ASP A 109 -5.24 13.92 -5.00
C ASP A 109 -4.49 14.46 -3.76
N MET A 110 -3.79 13.57 -3.08
CA MET A 110 -3.00 13.92 -1.88
C MET A 110 -1.79 14.78 -2.18
N HIS A 111 -1.29 14.82 -3.43
CA HIS A 111 -0.11 15.61 -3.77
C HIS A 111 -0.39 17.10 -3.55
N SER A 112 -1.57 17.56 -3.95
CA SER A 112 -2.02 18.95 -3.84
C SER A 112 -2.10 19.49 -2.40
N LEU A 113 -2.09 18.60 -1.40
CA LEU A 113 -2.18 18.99 0.01
C LEU A 113 -0.87 19.58 0.53
N PHE A 114 0.26 19.20 -0.07
CA PHE A 114 1.57 19.51 0.49
C PHE A 114 2.26 20.62 -0.29
N PRO A 115 2.85 21.61 0.40
CA PRO A 115 3.62 22.65 -0.28
C PRO A 115 4.81 22.08 -1.06
N PRO A 116 5.18 22.66 -2.23
CA PRO A 116 6.30 22.19 -3.03
C PRO A 116 7.64 22.11 -2.27
N TYR A 117 7.86 22.99 -1.27
CA TYR A 117 9.07 22.98 -0.45
C TYR A 117 9.22 21.72 0.42
N CYS A 118 8.17 20.93 0.58
CA CYS A 118 8.21 19.64 1.28
C CYS A 118 8.96 18.59 0.47
N ALA A 119 9.07 18.75 -0.86
CA ALA A 119 9.69 17.78 -1.74
C ALA A 119 11.18 17.57 -1.41
N ARG A 120 11.63 16.33 -1.51
CA ARG A 120 13.03 15.92 -1.36
C ARG A 120 13.41 14.99 -2.52
N PRO A 121 14.66 15.09 -3.03
CA PRO A 121 15.15 14.14 -4.02
C PRO A 121 15.08 12.71 -3.49
N TRP A 122 14.51 11.80 -4.29
CA TRP A 122 14.22 10.40 -3.92
C TRP A 122 15.40 9.69 -3.26
N GLN A 123 16.61 9.87 -3.82
CA GLN A 123 17.83 9.17 -3.42
C GLN A 123 18.50 9.76 -2.17
N LYS A 124 18.15 10.98 -1.74
CA LYS A 124 18.87 11.67 -0.66
C LYS A 124 18.25 11.45 0.71
N MET A 125 16.98 11.82 0.87
CA MET A 125 16.30 11.77 2.17
C MET A 125 14.78 11.68 1.99
N THR A 126 14.11 11.19 3.03
CA THR A 126 12.65 11.24 3.11
C THR A 126 12.18 12.69 3.31
N PRO A 127 11.09 13.13 2.65
CA PRO A 127 10.46 14.41 2.95
C PRO A 127 9.92 14.42 4.38
N LYS A 128 9.73 15.61 4.95
CA LYS A 128 9.04 15.79 6.25
C LYS A 128 7.52 15.65 6.10
N VAL A 129 7.09 14.69 5.29
CA VAL A 129 5.69 14.40 4.99
C VAL A 129 5.41 12.97 5.43
N ASN A 130 4.29 12.73 6.10
CA ASN A 130 3.85 11.37 6.43
C ASN A 130 2.38 11.20 6.05
N ILE A 131 2.04 10.03 5.52
CA ILE A 131 0.65 9.63 5.35
C ILE A 131 0.33 8.60 6.42
N VAL A 132 -0.76 8.80 7.14
CA VAL A 132 -1.15 7.92 8.25
C VAL A 132 -2.61 7.55 8.20
N GLY A 133 -2.99 6.46 8.85
CA GLY A 133 -4.39 6.10 8.94
C GLY A 133 -4.65 4.85 9.76
N ASN A 134 -5.70 4.90 10.57
CA ASN A 134 -6.32 3.73 11.14
C ASN A 134 -7.45 3.24 10.22
N LEU A 135 -7.07 2.56 9.14
CA LEU A 135 -7.98 2.28 8.04
C LEU A 135 -8.90 1.08 8.35
N PRO A 136 -10.16 1.11 7.88
CA PRO A 136 -11.01 -0.08 7.86
C PRO A 136 -10.32 -1.26 7.16
N PHE A 137 -10.38 -2.44 7.76
CA PHE A 137 -9.62 -3.60 7.28
C PHE A 137 -9.95 -4.01 5.84
N ASN A 138 -11.23 -3.91 5.45
CA ASN A 138 -11.69 -4.20 4.09
C ASN A 138 -11.19 -3.20 3.03
N VAL A 139 -10.77 -2.00 3.43
CA VAL A 139 -10.26 -0.96 2.51
C VAL A 139 -8.74 -0.91 2.51
N SER A 140 -8.11 -1.21 3.66
CA SER A 140 -6.67 -1.07 3.89
C SER A 140 -5.78 -1.73 2.81
N LEU A 141 -6.12 -2.95 2.39
CA LEU A 141 -5.34 -3.70 1.41
C LEU A 141 -5.39 -3.11 0.00
N GLY A 142 -6.60 -2.76 -0.46
CA GLY A 142 -6.77 -2.15 -1.79
C GLY A 142 -6.11 -0.77 -1.86
N LEU A 143 -6.15 -0.01 -0.76
CA LEU A 143 -5.50 1.28 -0.68
C LEU A 143 -3.96 1.15 -0.63
N LEU A 144 -3.44 0.18 0.13
CA LEU A 144 -2.00 -0.12 0.14
C LEU A 144 -1.49 -0.50 -1.25
N LEU A 145 -2.18 -1.39 -1.98
CA LEU A 145 -1.76 -1.78 -3.34
C LEU A 145 -1.76 -0.59 -4.31
N LYS A 146 -2.77 0.29 -4.25
CA LYS A 146 -2.80 1.53 -5.03
C LYS A 146 -1.60 2.43 -4.68
N TRP A 147 -1.29 2.57 -3.41
CA TRP A 147 -0.15 3.37 -2.96
C TRP A 147 1.19 2.78 -3.37
N LEU A 148 1.34 1.45 -3.34
CA LEU A 148 2.52 0.76 -3.87
C LEU A 148 2.68 1.02 -5.38
N GLU A 149 1.59 1.01 -6.15
CA GLU A 149 1.62 1.39 -7.57
C GLU A 149 2.07 2.84 -7.75
N GLN A 150 1.55 3.77 -6.94
CA GLN A 150 1.95 5.17 -6.99
C GLN A 150 3.41 5.39 -6.56
N ILE A 151 3.91 4.61 -5.59
CA ILE A 151 5.33 4.56 -5.18
C ILE A 151 6.20 4.12 -6.36
N SER A 152 5.86 3.00 -7.02
CA SER A 152 6.59 2.49 -8.19
C SER A 152 6.66 3.54 -9.31
N LYS A 153 5.53 4.22 -9.58
CA LYS A 153 5.43 5.28 -10.59
C LYS A 153 5.96 6.64 -10.12
N LYS A 154 6.37 6.79 -8.86
CA LYS A 154 6.74 8.06 -8.22
C LYS A 154 5.71 9.17 -8.45
N SER A 155 4.43 8.80 -8.34
CA SER A 155 3.27 9.65 -8.64
C SER A 155 2.46 9.98 -7.38
N GLY A 156 1.47 10.86 -7.49
CA GLY A 156 0.67 11.29 -6.34
C GLY A 156 1.58 11.93 -5.26
N PRO A 157 1.42 11.61 -3.97
CA PRO A 157 2.23 12.20 -2.91
C PRO A 157 3.72 11.79 -3.00
N TRP A 158 4.05 10.70 -3.70
CA TRP A 158 5.43 10.24 -3.89
C TRP A 158 6.23 11.06 -4.91
N GLN A 159 5.61 12.03 -5.58
CA GLN A 159 6.34 13.09 -6.31
C GLN A 159 7.18 13.95 -5.35
N LEU A 160 6.82 14.02 -4.07
CA LEU A 160 7.56 14.74 -3.03
C LEU A 160 8.81 13.97 -2.54
N GLY A 161 9.05 12.76 -3.05
CA GLY A 161 10.09 11.86 -2.59
C GLY A 161 9.53 10.64 -1.87
N ARG A 162 10.37 9.99 -1.05
CA ARG A 162 10.04 8.75 -0.34
C ARG A 162 9.14 9.00 0.88
N VAL A 163 7.92 9.49 0.66
CA VAL A 163 6.93 9.75 1.70
C VAL A 163 6.60 8.44 2.45
N PRO A 164 6.92 8.32 3.76
CA PRO A 164 6.57 7.16 4.56
C PRO A 164 5.06 7.08 4.88
N LEU A 165 4.62 5.85 5.12
CA LEU A 165 3.27 5.52 5.56
C LEU A 165 3.31 4.94 6.99
N THR A 166 2.37 5.34 7.85
CA THR A 166 2.11 4.65 9.14
C THR A 166 0.66 4.21 9.19
N LEU A 167 0.42 2.90 9.07
CA LEU A 167 -0.93 2.36 8.86
C LEU A 167 -1.23 1.24 9.84
N THR A 168 -2.52 1.07 10.15
CA THR A 168 -3.00 -0.10 10.87
C THR A 168 -3.54 -1.16 9.91
N PHE A 169 -3.26 -2.43 10.23
CA PHE A 169 -3.80 -3.60 9.55
C PHE A 169 -4.31 -4.61 10.58
N GLN A 170 -5.10 -5.58 10.17
CA GLN A 170 -5.33 -6.78 11.00
C GLN A 170 -3.98 -7.48 11.25
N HIS A 171 -3.82 -8.09 12.42
CA HIS A 171 -2.56 -8.76 12.78
C HIS A 171 -2.11 -9.78 11.72
N GLU A 172 -2.99 -10.67 11.28
CA GLU A 172 -2.71 -11.66 10.22
C GLU A 172 -2.31 -11.02 8.89
N VAL A 173 -2.90 -9.87 8.56
CA VAL A 173 -2.56 -9.13 7.34
C VAL A 173 -1.17 -8.52 7.48
N ALA A 174 -0.81 -7.99 8.65
CA ALA A 174 0.53 -7.49 8.90
C ALA A 174 1.58 -8.61 8.85
N GLU A 175 1.30 -9.80 9.39
CA GLU A 175 2.16 -10.99 9.25
C GLU A 175 2.38 -11.34 7.79
N ARG A 176 1.33 -11.33 6.97
CA ARG A 176 1.45 -11.55 5.52
C ARG A 176 2.30 -10.48 4.83
N ILE A 177 2.16 -9.20 5.18
CA ILE A 177 2.96 -8.12 4.60
C ILE A 177 4.45 -8.30 4.95
N LEU A 178 4.75 -8.70 6.18
CA LEU A 178 6.11 -8.85 6.71
C LEU A 178 6.75 -10.21 6.42
N ALA A 179 5.99 -11.19 5.93
CA ALA A 179 6.44 -12.56 5.80
C ALA A 179 7.72 -12.71 4.94
N ASP A 180 8.75 -13.27 5.56
CA ASP A 180 10.04 -13.59 4.93
C ASP A 180 9.96 -14.82 4.02
N VAL A 181 11.08 -15.15 3.37
CA VAL A 181 11.24 -16.36 2.55
C VAL A 181 10.96 -17.59 3.43
N ASP A 182 10.34 -18.61 2.84
CA ASP A 182 9.94 -19.86 3.51
C ASP A 182 8.84 -19.73 4.58
N SER A 183 8.39 -18.52 4.91
CA SER A 183 7.27 -18.33 5.83
C SER A 183 5.96 -18.89 5.28
N GLU A 184 5.16 -19.50 6.16
CA GLU A 184 3.81 -19.96 5.83
C GLU A 184 2.88 -18.79 5.44
N HIS A 185 3.10 -17.61 6.02
CA HIS A 185 2.34 -16.40 5.73
C HIS A 185 2.77 -15.70 4.44
N ARG A 186 3.88 -16.12 3.81
CA ARG A 186 4.39 -15.48 2.59
C ARG A 186 3.39 -15.65 1.45
N CYS A 187 3.07 -14.53 0.82
CA CYS A 187 2.04 -14.42 -0.21
C CYS A 187 2.39 -13.31 -1.21
N ARG A 188 1.51 -13.11 -2.20
CA ARG A 188 1.61 -12.00 -3.16
C ARG A 188 1.88 -10.64 -2.48
N LEU A 189 1.16 -10.35 -1.40
CA LEU A 189 1.26 -9.05 -0.73
C LEU A 189 2.63 -8.85 -0.07
N SER A 190 3.25 -9.92 0.43
CA SER A 190 4.62 -9.89 0.95
C SER A 190 5.57 -9.35 -0.11
N ILE A 191 5.52 -9.94 -1.32
CA ILE A 191 6.39 -9.55 -2.42
C ILE A 191 6.11 -8.12 -2.85
N MET A 192 4.84 -7.82 -3.18
CA MET A 192 4.42 -6.51 -3.70
C MET A 192 4.77 -5.35 -2.76
N SER A 193 4.77 -5.58 -1.45
CA SER A 193 5.08 -4.54 -0.47
C SER A 193 6.58 -4.40 -0.25
N GLN A 194 7.29 -5.52 -0.06
CA GLN A 194 8.70 -5.53 0.32
C GLN A 194 9.66 -5.19 -0.83
N TYR A 195 9.27 -5.40 -2.11
CA TYR A 195 10.15 -5.02 -3.24
C TYR A 195 10.25 -3.50 -3.42
N LEU A 196 9.25 -2.74 -2.95
CA LEU A 196 9.22 -1.28 -3.05
C LEU A 196 9.56 -0.59 -1.73
N CYS A 197 9.33 -1.25 -0.60
CA CYS A 197 9.35 -0.60 0.71
C CYS A 197 10.11 -1.42 1.75
N LYS A 198 10.80 -0.71 2.64
CA LYS A 198 11.22 -1.24 3.94
C LYS A 198 10.06 -1.12 4.91
N ILE A 199 9.63 -2.25 5.46
CA ILE A 199 8.46 -2.32 6.34
C ILE A 199 8.92 -2.72 7.73
N LYS A 200 8.45 -1.98 8.74
CA LYS A 200 8.76 -2.24 10.15
C LYS A 200 7.47 -2.45 10.93
N TYR A 201 7.38 -3.60 11.59
CA TYR A 201 6.41 -3.79 12.66
C TYR A 201 6.72 -2.84 13.81
N ARG A 202 5.72 -2.10 14.29
CA ARG A 202 5.89 -1.21 15.45
C ARG A 202 5.35 -1.87 16.71
N TYR A 203 4.06 -2.18 16.73
CA TYR A 203 3.39 -2.88 17.85
C TYR A 203 1.99 -3.33 17.43
N HIS A 204 1.34 -4.20 18.23
CA HIS A 204 -0.09 -4.51 18.08
C HIS A 204 -0.96 -3.66 18.99
N ILE A 205 -2.17 -3.37 18.53
CA ILE A 205 -3.24 -2.73 19.29
C ILE A 205 -4.27 -3.83 19.63
N PRO A 206 -4.52 -4.11 20.92
CA PRO A 206 -5.56 -5.04 21.33
C PRO A 206 -6.94 -4.61 20.79
N GLY A 207 -7.68 -5.57 20.23
CA GLY A 207 -9.00 -5.33 19.62
C GLY A 207 -10.00 -4.65 20.57
N LYS A 208 -9.90 -4.96 21.88
CA LYS A 208 -10.75 -4.36 22.92
C LYS A 208 -10.66 -2.84 23.07
N VAL A 209 -9.61 -2.21 22.54
CA VAL A 209 -9.43 -0.75 22.59
C VAL A 209 -10.29 -0.03 21.56
N PHE A 210 -10.71 -0.73 20.50
CA PHE A 210 -11.53 -0.14 19.46
C PHE A 210 -13.02 -0.18 19.81
N VAL A 211 -13.77 0.76 19.23
CA VAL A 211 -15.22 0.83 19.36
C VAL A 211 -15.87 0.89 17.97
N PRO A 212 -16.66 -0.12 17.58
CA PRO A 212 -16.82 -1.42 18.23
C PRO A 212 -15.52 -2.23 18.21
N ALA A 213 -15.40 -3.20 19.12
CA ALA A 213 -14.23 -4.07 19.17
C ALA A 213 -14.24 -5.04 17.97
N PRO A 214 -13.19 -5.07 17.12
CA PRO A 214 -13.03 -6.10 16.11
C PRO A 214 -12.72 -7.46 16.75
N LYS A 215 -12.95 -8.53 15.97
CA LYS A 215 -12.66 -9.91 16.38
C LYS A 215 -11.16 -10.23 16.51
N VAL A 216 -10.30 -9.39 15.92
CA VAL A 216 -8.86 -9.61 15.83
C VAL A 216 -8.12 -8.37 16.33
N HIS A 217 -6.85 -8.56 16.71
CA HIS A 217 -5.97 -7.45 17.02
C HIS A 217 -5.56 -6.70 15.74
N ALA A 218 -5.23 -5.42 15.90
CA ALA A 218 -4.61 -4.63 14.85
C ALA A 218 -3.09 -4.59 15.05
N ALA A 219 -2.35 -4.33 13.99
CA ALA A 219 -0.91 -4.11 14.01
C ALA A 219 -0.59 -2.78 13.32
N VAL A 220 0.34 -2.03 13.90
CA VAL A 220 0.85 -0.77 13.34
C VAL A 220 2.11 -1.07 12.54
N LEU A 221 2.09 -0.75 11.25
CA LEU A 221 3.23 -0.86 10.35
C LEU A 221 3.73 0.52 9.95
N TYR A 222 5.03 0.71 10.01
CA TYR A 222 5.73 1.82 9.38
C TYR A 222 6.33 1.34 8.06
N ILE A 223 5.96 1.96 6.94
CA ILE A 223 6.32 1.56 5.58
C ILE A 223 7.06 2.72 4.93
N GLU A 224 8.33 2.53 4.60
CA GLU A 224 9.16 3.54 3.96
C GLU A 224 9.57 3.07 2.56
N PRO A 225 9.29 3.82 1.49
CA PRO A 225 9.79 3.50 0.16
C PRO A 225 11.32 3.36 0.15
N LEU A 226 11.82 2.37 -0.59
CA LEU A 226 13.24 2.12 -0.78
C LEU A 226 13.87 3.20 -1.68
N ASN A 227 15.17 3.43 -1.51
CA ASN A 227 15.95 4.27 -2.44
C ASN A 227 15.94 3.68 -3.85
N THR A 228 16.22 2.38 -3.94
CA THR A 228 16.19 1.57 -5.16
C THR A 228 15.25 0.40 -4.88
N PRO A 229 14.23 0.16 -5.72
CA PRO A 229 13.38 -1.01 -5.53
C PRO A 229 14.18 -2.29 -5.79
N LEU A 230 13.72 -3.42 -5.23
CA LEU A 230 14.37 -4.71 -5.42
C LEU A 230 14.08 -5.32 -6.79
N ILE A 231 13.04 -4.82 -7.46
CA ILE A 231 12.59 -5.21 -8.80
C ILE A 231 12.28 -3.91 -9.56
N ASP A 232 12.95 -3.70 -10.70
CA ASP A 232 12.90 -2.44 -11.46
C ASP A 232 11.85 -2.45 -12.59
N GLN A 233 11.18 -3.58 -12.81
CA GLN A 233 10.12 -3.72 -13.82
C GLN A 233 8.86 -2.89 -13.48
N PRO A 234 8.03 -2.56 -14.50
CA PRO A 234 6.76 -1.88 -14.28
C PRO A 234 5.84 -2.62 -13.28
N PHE A 235 5.18 -1.86 -12.40
CA PHE A 235 4.32 -2.42 -11.34
C PHE A 235 3.32 -3.49 -11.83
N SER A 236 2.67 -3.23 -12.97
CA SER A 236 1.68 -4.14 -13.57
C SER A 236 2.30 -5.47 -14.01
N LEU A 237 3.54 -5.44 -14.51
CA LEU A 237 4.29 -6.63 -14.91
C LEU A 237 4.64 -7.46 -13.66
N VAL A 238 5.21 -6.81 -12.64
CA VAL A 238 5.55 -7.47 -11.37
C VAL A 238 4.30 -8.08 -10.74
N GLU A 239 3.20 -7.34 -10.68
CA GLU A 239 1.93 -7.84 -10.15
C GLU A 239 1.42 -9.05 -10.94
N LYS A 240 1.50 -9.01 -12.28
CA LYS A 240 1.08 -10.13 -13.14
C LYS A 240 1.90 -11.38 -12.90
N VAL A 241 3.23 -11.27 -12.87
CA VAL A 241 4.15 -12.41 -12.64
C VAL A 241 3.92 -13.00 -11.24
N VAL A 242 3.98 -12.16 -10.21
CA VAL A 242 3.83 -12.59 -8.82
C VAL A 242 2.44 -13.20 -8.59
N SER A 243 1.36 -12.55 -9.04
CA SER A 243 -0.01 -13.04 -8.79
C SER A 243 -0.32 -14.34 -9.51
N THR A 244 0.15 -14.52 -10.75
CA THR A 244 -0.06 -15.74 -11.54
C THR A 244 0.70 -16.91 -10.91
N ILE A 245 1.97 -16.72 -10.53
CA ILE A 245 2.77 -17.79 -9.93
C ILE A 245 2.27 -18.14 -8.52
N PHE A 246 1.95 -17.15 -7.67
CA PHE A 246 1.42 -17.41 -6.32
C PHE A 246 0.03 -18.06 -6.30
N HIS A 247 -0.74 -17.99 -7.39
CA HIS A 247 -2.02 -18.70 -7.48
C HIS A 247 -1.87 -20.19 -7.19
N TYR A 248 -0.73 -20.78 -7.59
CA TYR A 248 -0.40 -22.18 -7.34
C TYR A 248 0.64 -22.32 -6.23
N ARG A 249 0.46 -21.62 -5.09
CA ARG A 249 1.43 -21.53 -3.98
C ARG A 249 2.11 -22.86 -3.59
N GLN A 250 1.36 -23.95 -3.53
CA GLN A 250 1.86 -25.27 -3.10
C GLN A 250 2.47 -26.11 -4.23
N LYS A 251 2.36 -25.69 -5.50
CA LYS A 251 2.94 -26.37 -6.65
C LYS A 251 4.31 -25.77 -7.00
N HIS A 252 5.06 -26.50 -7.82
CA HIS A 252 6.27 -25.98 -8.44
C HIS A 252 5.95 -24.74 -9.28
N ILE A 253 6.82 -23.73 -9.24
CA ILE A 253 6.62 -22.45 -9.94
C ILE A 253 6.46 -22.62 -11.44
N LYS A 254 7.00 -23.71 -12.04
CA LYS A 254 6.75 -24.08 -13.44
C LYS A 254 5.26 -24.18 -13.76
N ARG A 255 4.44 -24.71 -12.85
CA ARG A 255 2.99 -24.81 -13.06
C ARG A 255 2.34 -23.44 -13.15
N GLY A 256 2.74 -22.51 -12.28
CA GLY A 256 2.21 -21.14 -12.31
C GLY A 256 2.70 -20.35 -13.50
N ALA A 257 3.97 -20.50 -13.89
CA ALA A 257 4.54 -19.83 -15.05
C ALA A 257 3.84 -20.20 -16.36
N GLN A 258 3.30 -21.42 -16.49
CA GLN A 258 2.50 -21.81 -17.66
C GLN A 258 1.33 -20.87 -17.94
N ASP A 259 0.70 -20.32 -16.90
CA ASP A 259 -0.45 -19.42 -17.03
C ASP A 259 -0.03 -17.98 -17.40
N LEU A 260 1.27 -17.68 -17.50
CA LEU A 260 1.78 -16.42 -18.05
C LEU A 260 1.79 -16.40 -19.58
N PHE A 261 1.68 -17.57 -20.22
CA PHE A 261 1.82 -17.74 -21.66
C PHE A 261 0.55 -18.35 -22.26
N PRO A 262 0.08 -17.85 -23.42
CA PRO A 262 -0.97 -18.52 -24.18
C PRO A 262 -0.56 -19.96 -24.53
N PRO A 263 -1.51 -20.90 -24.70
CA PRO A 263 -1.20 -22.29 -25.07
C PRO A 263 -0.33 -22.43 -26.32
N ILE A 264 -0.51 -21.54 -27.30
CA ILE A 264 0.27 -21.50 -28.55
C ILE A 264 1.74 -21.09 -28.35
N MET A 265 2.06 -20.44 -27.22
CA MET A 265 3.40 -20.00 -26.85
C MET A 265 3.95 -20.79 -25.64
N SER A 266 3.45 -22.01 -25.41
CA SER A 266 3.86 -22.84 -24.26
C SER A 266 5.35 -23.21 -24.27
N ASN A 267 6.01 -23.17 -25.43
CA ASN A 267 7.46 -23.33 -25.56
C ASN A 267 8.24 -22.24 -24.82
N LEU A 268 7.68 -21.04 -24.66
CA LEU A 268 8.35 -19.92 -23.97
C LEU A 268 8.52 -20.15 -22.46
N VAL A 269 7.81 -21.13 -21.87
CA VAL A 269 7.95 -21.46 -20.45
C VAL A 269 9.37 -21.95 -20.14
N ASP A 270 9.97 -22.75 -21.01
CA ASP A 270 11.33 -23.24 -20.78
C ASP A 270 12.35 -22.12 -20.99
N ASP A 271 12.13 -21.23 -21.97
CA ASP A 271 12.99 -20.06 -22.19
C ASP A 271 12.90 -19.06 -21.03
N PHE A 272 11.72 -18.87 -20.43
CA PHE A 272 11.51 -18.09 -19.22
C PHE A 272 12.40 -18.56 -18.05
N PHE A 273 12.48 -19.88 -17.83
CA PHE A 273 13.36 -20.43 -16.79
C PHE A 273 14.84 -20.43 -17.17
N LYS A 274 15.19 -20.59 -18.46
CA LYS A 274 16.58 -20.43 -18.92
C LYS A 274 17.09 -19.00 -18.72
N ILE A 275 16.28 -18.00 -19.05
CA ILE A 275 16.64 -16.58 -18.92
C ILE A 275 16.73 -16.19 -17.44
N SER A 276 15.72 -16.54 -16.64
CA SER A 276 15.69 -16.18 -15.20
C SER A 276 16.68 -16.96 -14.35
N ARG A 277 17.15 -18.13 -14.80
CA ARG A 277 18.04 -19.04 -14.04
C ARG A 277 17.48 -19.45 -12.67
N VAL A 278 16.16 -19.37 -12.49
CA VAL A 278 15.47 -19.78 -11.27
C VAL A 278 15.05 -21.24 -11.39
N ASP A 279 15.26 -22.01 -10.32
CA ASP A 279 14.87 -23.42 -10.27
C ASP A 279 13.34 -23.57 -10.43
N PRO A 280 12.86 -24.19 -11.52
CA PRO A 280 11.44 -24.33 -11.83
C PRO A 280 10.68 -25.21 -10.83
N THR A 281 11.40 -26.00 -10.01
CA THR A 281 10.83 -26.94 -9.04
C THR A 281 10.56 -26.31 -7.67
N LYS A 282 11.05 -25.10 -7.41
CA LYS A 282 10.75 -24.37 -6.17
C LYS A 282 9.26 -24.05 -6.06
N GLN A 283 8.78 -23.90 -4.83
CA GLN A 283 7.45 -23.37 -4.54
C GLN A 283 7.52 -21.85 -4.39
N SER A 284 6.44 -21.13 -4.72
CA SER A 284 6.48 -19.66 -4.81
C SER A 284 6.85 -18.96 -3.50
N PHE A 285 6.48 -19.53 -2.35
CA PHE A 285 6.79 -18.97 -1.03
C PHE A 285 8.26 -19.17 -0.60
N ARG A 286 9.03 -19.97 -1.34
CA ARG A 286 10.46 -20.20 -1.12
C ARG A 286 11.37 -19.30 -1.96
N LEU A 287 10.77 -18.52 -2.86
CA LEU A 287 11.54 -17.63 -3.72
C LEU A 287 11.98 -16.37 -2.97
N SER A 288 13.28 -16.10 -3.06
CA SER A 288 13.93 -14.87 -2.65
C SER A 288 13.49 -13.69 -3.52
N MET A 289 13.74 -12.46 -3.06
CA MET A 289 13.45 -11.25 -3.85
C MET A 289 14.29 -11.17 -5.13
N GLU A 290 15.53 -11.67 -5.08
CA GLU A 290 16.38 -11.77 -6.25
C GLU A 290 15.80 -12.72 -7.29
N GLU A 291 15.32 -13.91 -6.89
CA GLU A 291 14.66 -14.80 -7.83
C GLU A 291 13.38 -14.19 -8.42
N TRP A 292 12.60 -13.44 -7.63
CA TRP A 292 11.46 -12.70 -8.17
C TRP A 292 11.88 -11.62 -9.17
N ARG A 293 13.00 -10.92 -8.93
CA ARG A 293 13.58 -9.95 -9.88
C ARG A 293 13.94 -10.64 -11.19
N GLU A 294 14.65 -11.77 -11.13
CA GLU A 294 15.06 -12.51 -12.34
C GLU A 294 13.86 -13.06 -13.12
N LEU A 295 12.81 -13.53 -12.43
CA LEU A 295 11.56 -13.93 -13.09
C LEU A 295 10.87 -12.73 -13.77
N CYS A 296 10.78 -11.57 -13.11
CA CYS A 296 10.17 -10.39 -13.72
C CYS A 296 10.98 -9.90 -14.93
N TYR A 297 12.31 -9.87 -14.81
CA TYR A 297 13.21 -9.53 -15.90
C TYR A 297 13.05 -10.50 -17.09
N ALA A 298 13.05 -11.80 -16.86
CA ALA A 298 12.86 -12.80 -17.91
C ALA A 298 11.52 -12.64 -18.63
N TYR A 299 10.44 -12.38 -17.89
CA TYR A 299 9.13 -12.14 -18.49
C TYR A 299 9.10 -10.87 -19.33
N GLU A 300 9.71 -9.79 -18.85
CA GLU A 300 9.84 -8.53 -19.60
C GLU A 300 10.57 -8.73 -20.92
N GLN A 301 11.71 -9.45 -20.92
CA GLN A 301 12.45 -9.75 -22.15
C GLN A 301 11.59 -10.54 -23.15
N LEU A 302 10.85 -11.55 -22.68
CA LEU A 302 9.95 -12.31 -23.54
C LEU A 302 8.79 -11.47 -24.07
N CYS A 303 8.25 -10.54 -23.29
CA CYS A 303 7.23 -9.60 -23.76
C CYS A 303 7.75 -8.63 -24.82
N LEU A 304 9.01 -8.17 -24.72
CA LEU A 304 9.64 -7.32 -25.74
C LEU A 304 9.81 -8.05 -27.08
N LEU A 305 10.13 -9.34 -27.03
CA LEU A 305 10.27 -10.18 -28.23
C LEU A 305 8.93 -10.65 -28.82
N ASN A 306 7.87 -10.65 -28.02
CA ASN A 306 6.55 -11.17 -28.41
C ASN A 306 5.45 -10.13 -28.12
N PRO A 307 5.23 -9.16 -29.03
CA PRO A 307 4.20 -8.13 -28.87
C PRO A 307 2.82 -8.73 -28.57
N GLY A 308 2.11 -8.18 -27.58
CA GLY A 308 0.80 -8.65 -27.11
C GLY A 308 0.85 -9.72 -26.00
N LEU A 309 2.01 -10.31 -25.69
CA LEU A 309 2.13 -11.26 -24.58
C LEU A 309 1.80 -10.61 -23.22
N ILE A 310 2.16 -9.35 -23.03
CA ILE A 310 1.88 -8.61 -21.79
C ILE A 310 0.38 -8.45 -21.53
N ASP A 311 -0.45 -8.46 -22.59
CA ASP A 311 -1.90 -8.31 -22.51
C ASP A 311 -2.63 -9.64 -22.31
N TYR A 312 -1.95 -10.78 -22.49
CA TYR A 312 -2.54 -12.09 -22.29
C TYR A 312 -3.03 -12.29 -20.86
N ASN A 313 -4.25 -12.79 -20.70
CA ASN A 313 -4.85 -13.09 -19.40
C ASN A 313 -5.50 -14.47 -19.42
N TYR A 314 -4.88 -15.44 -18.74
CA TYR A 314 -5.35 -16.83 -18.69
C TYR A 314 -6.73 -17.03 -18.06
N ARG A 315 -7.24 -16.02 -17.34
CA ARG A 315 -8.57 -16.05 -16.71
C ARG A 315 -9.68 -15.57 -17.63
N GLU A 316 -9.34 -14.99 -18.79
CA GLU A 316 -10.36 -14.61 -19.76
C GLU A 316 -10.95 -15.84 -20.45
N PRO A 317 -12.23 -15.77 -20.90
CA PRO A 317 -12.81 -16.85 -21.68
C PRO A 317 -11.96 -17.16 -22.92
N ARG A 318 -11.76 -18.45 -23.23
CA ARG A 318 -10.89 -18.91 -24.34
C ARG A 318 -11.13 -18.21 -25.69
N ALA A 319 -12.35 -17.72 -25.93
CA ALA A 319 -12.70 -16.96 -27.14
C ALA A 319 -11.89 -15.65 -27.33
N LYS A 320 -11.30 -15.08 -26.26
CA LYS A 320 -10.47 -13.87 -26.29
C LYS A 320 -8.96 -14.15 -26.28
N HIS A 321 -8.54 -15.41 -26.20
CA HIS A 321 -7.12 -15.78 -26.22
C HIS A 321 -6.45 -15.65 -27.60
N MET A 322 -7.19 -15.21 -28.62
CA MET A 322 -6.62 -14.85 -29.90
C MET A 322 -5.87 -13.53 -29.74
N LEU A 323 -4.56 -13.64 -29.49
CA LEU A 323 -3.62 -12.55 -29.81
C LEU A 323 -4.01 -12.05 -31.21
N THR A 324 -4.33 -10.77 -31.34
CA THR A 324 -4.56 -10.16 -32.64
C THR A 324 -3.25 -10.24 -33.41
N THR A 325 -3.07 -11.30 -34.19
CA THR A 325 -1.99 -11.41 -35.16
C THR A 325 -2.23 -10.36 -36.22
N SER A 326 -1.52 -9.25 -36.16
CA SER A 326 -1.26 -8.47 -37.37
C SER A 326 -0.30 -9.30 -38.23
N PRO A 327 -0.67 -9.70 -39.45
CA PRO A 327 0.24 -10.41 -40.32
C PRO A 327 1.18 -9.38 -40.95
N LEU A 328 2.44 -9.35 -40.52
CA LEU A 328 3.62 -8.90 -41.29
C LEU A 328 4.82 -8.89 -40.34
N VAL A 329 5.61 -9.97 -40.31
CA VAL A 329 7.04 -10.01 -40.66
C VAL A 329 7.42 -11.50 -40.74
N ARG A 330 7.62 -11.98 -41.97
CA ARG A 330 8.24 -13.27 -42.26
C ARG A 330 9.75 -13.18 -41.98
N THR A 331 10.25 -14.14 -41.19
CA THR A 331 11.56 -14.80 -41.30
C THR A 331 12.76 -13.98 -41.79
N SER A 332 13.74 -13.76 -40.92
CA SER A 332 15.15 -13.72 -41.31
C SER A 332 15.98 -14.37 -40.21
N ASN A 333 16.89 -15.25 -40.63
CA ASN A 333 17.65 -16.20 -39.84
C ASN A 333 18.49 -15.56 -38.72
N LEU A 334 18.41 -16.13 -37.52
CA LEU A 334 19.46 -16.08 -36.49
C LEU A 334 20.40 -17.26 -36.73
N ASN A 335 21.32 -17.09 -37.68
CA ASN A 335 22.54 -17.88 -37.82
C ASN A 335 23.59 -16.92 -38.39
N GLU A 336 24.19 -16.13 -37.50
CA GLU A 336 25.52 -15.54 -37.62
C GLU A 336 25.71 -14.62 -36.42
N LEU A 337 26.55 -15.04 -35.48
CA LEU A 337 27.49 -14.24 -34.69
C LEU A 337 28.27 -15.22 -33.80
N GLN A 338 29.40 -15.66 -34.35
CA GLN A 338 30.58 -16.05 -33.57
C GLN A 338 31.15 -14.84 -32.85
#